data_AF-A0A2P0ZGR0-F1
#
_entry.id   AF-A0A2P0ZGR0-F1
#
_cell.length_a   1.000
_cell.length_b   1.000
_cell.length_c   1.000
_cell.angle_alpha   90.00
_cell.angle_beta   90.00
_cell.angle_gamma   90.00
#
_symmetry.space_group_name_H-M   'P 1'
#
loop_
_entity.id
_entity.type
_entity.pdbx_description
1 polymer ?
#
loop_
_entity_poly.entity_id
_entity_poly.type
_entity_poly.pdbx_seq_one_letter_code
_entity_poly.pdbx_strand_id
1 'polypeptide(L)'
;MLTYNFLVQVANSYGLSPQQKEVFLLKFGENKPNDEITKQLGIKRDAYLKRMGEVYKKFQINGHKRGKEQQLRGLLITKSQQQSQLESDITTVPTKIVQALQLNIGVPKSGLQKLAQQMRDWFDTLGYHFERYQIEEENYFEWIINVPIRRGYKRILIRGIEEVAEIMDVVALKSAVNQKKTDEGWLISLRRISQAARMEVKKPENKECLFCYTFDELLDRDADFSCYFNWLENEVKLRRIDKTYVPLACTKKEFEPFKQQKIASYHHEQNSWLYEYIDLWLNDPGKEHISILGEFGIGKTSFAFHYAWIVLQRYRDAQRRGLERPRLPLIIQLHDLAKVVSVESLFSEFFFRKHEIPLPGYSAFEQLNRMGKLLIILDGFDEMSARIDKQQKINNFWELTKLVVPGAKVILTCR
;
A
#
# COMPACT_ATOMS: atom_id res chain seq x y z
N MET A 1 30.06 19.06 -5.72
CA MET A 1 30.74 18.63 -6.97
C MET A 1 29.97 17.45 -7.55
N LEU A 2 29.89 17.32 -8.88
CA LEU A 2 29.20 16.20 -9.53
C LEU A 2 30.03 14.93 -9.32
N THR A 3 29.47 13.89 -8.70
CA THR A 3 30.21 12.65 -8.45
C THR A 3 30.33 11.83 -9.73
N TYR A 4 31.42 11.06 -9.84
CA TYR A 4 31.64 10.18 -10.99
C TYR A 4 30.49 9.19 -11.19
N ASN A 5 30.00 8.58 -10.10
CA ASN A 5 28.88 7.63 -10.13
C ASN A 5 27.59 8.29 -10.61
N PHE A 6 27.27 9.50 -10.15
CA PHE A 6 26.12 10.27 -10.63
C PHE A 6 26.21 10.51 -12.15
N LEU A 7 27.36 10.94 -12.64
CA LEU A 7 27.54 11.21 -14.06
C LEU A 7 27.43 9.95 -14.92
N VAL A 8 27.92 8.80 -14.44
CA VAL A 8 27.76 7.51 -15.13
C VAL A 8 26.28 7.11 -15.21
N GLN A 9 25.53 7.24 -14.10
CA GLN A 9 24.08 6.97 -14.07
C GLN A 9 23.32 7.87 -15.04
N VAL A 10 23.59 9.17 -15.01
CA VAL A 10 22.98 10.14 -15.91
C VAL A 10 23.31 9.80 -17.37
N ALA A 11 24.58 9.53 -17.68
CA ALA A 11 25.00 9.17 -19.02
C ALA A 11 24.33 7.89 -19.55
N ASN A 12 24.07 6.91 -18.68
CA ASN A 12 23.31 5.70 -19.02
C ASN A 12 21.83 6.01 -19.28
N SER A 13 21.20 6.82 -18.43
CA SER A 13 19.78 7.19 -18.55
C SER A 13 19.46 7.95 -19.84
N TYR A 14 20.37 8.80 -20.29
CA TYR A 14 20.26 9.54 -21.56
C TYR A 14 20.80 8.77 -22.77
N GLY A 15 21.14 7.48 -22.60
CA GLY A 15 21.57 6.60 -23.68
C GLY A 15 22.83 7.08 -24.41
N LEU A 16 23.80 7.67 -23.71
CA LEU A 16 25.07 8.07 -24.33
C LEU A 16 25.82 6.82 -24.84
N SER A 17 26.45 6.92 -26.02
CA SER A 17 27.33 5.85 -26.52
C SER A 17 28.64 5.82 -25.71
N PRO A 18 29.43 4.72 -25.74
CA PRO A 18 30.70 4.66 -25.00
C PRO A 18 31.63 5.85 -25.28
N GLN A 19 31.75 6.22 -26.55
CA GLN A 19 32.56 7.35 -27.01
C GLN A 19 32.03 8.72 -26.56
N GLN A 20 30.71 8.84 -26.35
CA GLN A 20 30.07 10.05 -25.81
C GLN A 20 30.24 10.12 -24.28
N LYS A 21 30.18 8.97 -23.61
CA LYS A 21 30.41 8.86 -22.16
C LYS A 21 31.81 9.31 -21.78
N GLU A 22 32.83 8.87 -22.53
CA GLU A 22 34.22 9.26 -22.28
C GLU A 22 34.41 10.79 -22.27
N VAL A 23 33.97 11.48 -23.33
CA VAL A 23 34.11 12.94 -23.41
C VAL A 23 33.24 13.65 -22.37
N PHE A 24 32.07 13.10 -22.04
CA PHE A 24 31.16 13.65 -21.03
C PHE A 24 31.74 13.56 -19.61
N LEU A 25 32.29 12.40 -19.24
CA LEU A 25 32.87 12.17 -17.91
C LEU A 25 34.13 13.01 -17.69
N LEU A 26 35.04 13.06 -18.67
CA LEU A 26 36.24 13.90 -18.56
C LEU A 26 35.89 15.39 -18.46
N LYS A 27 34.84 15.83 -19.17
CA LYS A 27 34.44 17.24 -19.21
C LYS A 27 33.68 17.71 -17.97
N PHE A 28 32.75 16.91 -17.45
CA PHE A 28 31.86 17.31 -16.34
C PHE A 28 32.21 16.66 -15.00
N GLY A 29 32.96 15.55 -15.01
CA GLY A 29 33.45 14.89 -13.79
C GLY A 29 34.82 15.41 -13.37
N GLU A 30 35.77 15.43 -14.31
CA GLU A 30 37.14 15.87 -14.03
C GLU A 30 37.39 17.35 -14.37
N ASN A 31 36.39 18.05 -14.94
CA ASN A 31 36.49 19.45 -15.37
C ASN A 31 37.65 19.74 -16.33
N LYS A 32 38.08 18.75 -17.11
CA LYS A 32 39.20 18.91 -18.02
C LYS A 32 38.89 19.90 -19.16
N PRO A 33 39.85 20.76 -19.55
CA PRO A 33 39.73 21.61 -20.72
C PRO A 33 39.70 20.77 -22.01
N ASN A 34 39.06 21.31 -23.05
CA ASN A 34 38.81 20.57 -24.29
C ASN A 34 40.09 20.03 -24.93
N ASP A 35 41.17 20.82 -24.90
CA ASP A 35 42.46 20.45 -25.52
C ASP A 35 43.12 19.26 -24.78
N GLU A 36 42.99 19.19 -23.46
CA GLU A 36 43.47 18.07 -22.65
C GLU A 36 42.66 16.79 -22.91
N ILE A 37 41.33 16.91 -23.04
CA ILE A 37 40.46 15.78 -23.40
C ILE A 37 40.83 15.23 -24.78
N THR A 38 41.05 16.09 -25.77
CA THR A 38 41.45 15.65 -27.11
C THR A 38 42.80 14.96 -27.12
N LYS A 39 43.76 15.45 -26.32
CA LYS A 39 45.09 14.86 -26.18
C LYS A 39 45.04 13.51 -25.46
N GLN A 40 44.28 13.41 -24.37
CA GLN A 40 44.13 12.19 -23.59
C GLN A 40 43.43 11.06 -24.36
N LEU A 41 42.40 11.39 -25.14
CA LEU A 41 41.66 10.40 -25.93
C LEU A 41 42.28 10.14 -27.32
N GLY A 42 43.34 10.86 -27.69
CA GLY A 42 43.96 10.75 -29.01
C GLY A 42 43.03 11.09 -30.19
N ILE A 43 42.08 12.02 -29.98
CA ILE A 43 41.07 12.39 -30.99
C ILE A 43 41.26 13.81 -31.51
N LYS A 44 40.90 14.06 -32.78
CA LYS A 44 40.88 15.41 -33.37
C LYS A 44 39.80 16.28 -32.73
N ARG A 45 40.03 17.60 -32.71
CA ARG A 45 39.09 18.61 -32.15
C ARG A 45 37.68 18.50 -32.74
N ASP A 46 37.57 18.24 -34.04
CA ASP A 46 36.26 18.07 -34.71
C ASP A 46 35.50 16.82 -34.23
N ALA A 47 36.23 15.73 -33.95
CA ALA A 47 35.63 14.51 -33.42
C ALA A 47 35.10 14.73 -31.99
N TYR A 48 35.83 15.49 -31.16
CA TYR A 48 35.35 15.91 -29.84
C TYR A 48 34.09 16.77 -29.95
N LEU A 49 34.09 17.79 -30.82
CA LEU A 49 32.94 18.69 -31.02
C LEU A 49 31.70 17.93 -31.51
N LYS A 50 31.87 16.96 -32.41
CA LYS A 50 30.77 16.09 -32.89
C LYS A 50 30.18 15.25 -31.76
N ARG A 51 31.04 14.61 -30.95
CA ARG A 51 30.59 13.80 -29.80
C ARG A 51 29.85 14.65 -28.77
N MET A 52 30.39 15.82 -28.41
CA MET A 52 29.74 16.76 -27.49
C MET A 52 28.44 17.35 -28.06
N GLY A 53 28.39 17.59 -29.38
CA GLY A 53 27.16 18.03 -30.07
C GLY A 53 26.01 17.04 -29.91
N GLU A 54 26.29 15.75 -30.11
CA GLU A 54 25.31 14.67 -29.88
C GLU A 54 24.93 14.53 -28.40
N VAL A 55 25.87 14.74 -27.48
CA VAL A 55 25.57 14.81 -26.04
C VAL A 55 24.55 15.91 -25.79
N TYR A 56 24.80 17.16 -26.20
CA TYR A 56 23.84 18.25 -26.00
C TYR A 56 22.46 17.94 -26.60
N LYS A 57 22.41 17.32 -27.79
CA LYS A 57 21.17 16.90 -28.45
C LYS A 57 20.38 15.88 -27.61
N LYS A 58 21.05 14.87 -27.04
CA LYS A 58 20.42 13.86 -26.18
C LYS A 58 19.87 14.45 -24.87
N PHE A 59 20.50 15.49 -24.35
CA PHE A 59 20.00 16.26 -23.21
C PHE A 59 18.96 17.34 -23.58
N GLN A 60 18.51 17.37 -24.84
CA GLN A 60 17.53 18.34 -25.38
C GLN A 60 17.99 19.81 -25.25
N ILE A 61 19.31 20.05 -25.30
CA ILE A 61 19.90 21.40 -25.20
C ILE A 61 20.05 22.00 -26.61
N ASN A 62 19.04 22.78 -26.99
CA ASN A 62 18.93 23.45 -28.30
C ASN A 62 19.49 24.89 -28.26
N GLY A 63 20.07 25.37 -29.37
CA GLY A 63 20.60 26.74 -29.51
C GLY A 63 21.94 26.84 -30.26
N HIS A 64 22.38 28.06 -30.58
CA HIS A 64 23.70 28.33 -31.18
C HIS A 64 24.81 28.37 -30.10
N LYS A 65 26.06 28.08 -30.52
CA LYS A 65 27.21 27.58 -29.72
C LYS A 65 27.52 28.19 -28.34
N ARG A 66 27.01 29.38 -27.98
CA ARG A 66 27.30 30.03 -26.69
C ARG A 66 26.36 29.51 -25.59
N GLY A 67 26.93 28.92 -24.53
CA GLY A 67 26.22 28.61 -23.28
C GLY A 67 25.74 27.17 -23.07
N LYS A 68 25.79 26.28 -24.08
CA LYS A 68 25.33 24.89 -23.94
C LYS A 68 26.00 24.11 -22.82
N GLU A 69 27.30 24.33 -22.64
CA GLU A 69 28.06 23.71 -21.56
C GLU A 69 27.55 24.16 -20.18
N GLN A 70 27.30 25.46 -20.01
CA GLN A 70 26.78 26.01 -18.74
C GLN A 70 25.35 25.52 -18.47
N GLN A 71 24.50 25.44 -19.49
CA GLN A 71 23.15 24.90 -19.38
C GLN A 71 23.18 23.43 -18.94
N LEU A 72 24.03 22.61 -19.55
CA LEU A 72 24.18 21.22 -19.16
C LEU A 72 24.74 21.10 -17.73
N ARG A 73 25.73 21.92 -17.35
CA ARG A 73 26.24 21.96 -15.96
C ARG A 73 25.14 22.33 -14.97
N GLY A 74 24.33 23.35 -15.25
CA GLY A 74 23.22 23.75 -14.39
C GLY A 74 22.19 22.63 -14.21
N LEU A 75 21.83 21.94 -15.30
CA LEU A 75 20.92 20.79 -15.26
C LEU A 75 21.50 19.65 -14.43
N LEU A 76 22.78 19.31 -14.62
CA LEU A 76 23.45 18.25 -13.86
C LEU A 76 23.54 18.57 -12.37
N ILE A 77 23.82 19.83 -12.01
CA ILE A 77 23.86 20.28 -10.62
C ILE A 77 22.48 20.18 -9.98
N THR A 78 21.44 20.66 -10.67
CA THR A 78 20.05 20.59 -10.18
C THR A 78 19.62 19.13 -9.95
N LYS A 79 19.91 18.24 -10.92
CA LYS A 79 19.62 16.81 -10.78
C LYS A 79 20.43 16.14 -9.67
N SER A 80 21.70 16.51 -9.51
CA SER A 80 22.54 16.00 -8.42
C SER A 80 22.02 16.45 -7.06
N GLN A 81 21.51 17.68 -6.93
CA GLN A 81 20.93 18.19 -5.70
C GLN A 81 19.59 17.50 -5.36
N GLN A 82 18.74 17.27 -6.36
CA GLN A 82 17.49 16.50 -6.19
C GLN A 82 17.78 15.05 -5.79
N GLN A 83 18.77 14.41 -6.42
CA GLN A 83 19.18 13.05 -6.05
C GLN A 83 19.81 13.01 -4.65
N SER A 84 20.62 13.99 -4.26
CA SER A 84 21.14 14.09 -2.89
C SER A 84 20.06 14.43 -1.86
N GLN A 85 19.00 15.15 -2.22
CA GLN A 85 17.83 15.36 -1.36
C GLN A 85 17.04 14.06 -1.17
N LEU A 86 16.73 13.32 -2.25
CA LEU A 86 16.12 11.99 -2.17
C LEU A 86 17.03 10.99 -1.41
N GLU A 87 18.34 11.00 -1.64
CA GLU A 87 19.30 10.15 -0.93
C GLU A 87 19.45 10.58 0.53
N SER A 88 19.31 11.87 0.88
CA SER A 88 19.26 12.35 2.27
C SER A 88 17.94 11.98 2.97
N ASP A 89 16.84 11.91 2.23
CA ASP A 89 15.56 11.40 2.73
C ASP A 89 15.58 9.87 2.90
N ILE A 90 16.40 9.15 2.13
CA ILE A 90 16.62 7.69 2.25
C ILE A 90 17.70 7.35 3.30
N THR A 91 18.71 8.20 3.51
CA THR A 91 19.80 7.99 4.49
C THR A 91 19.54 8.62 5.86
N THR A 92 18.48 9.42 6.03
CA THR A 92 17.97 9.82 7.36
C THR A 92 17.00 8.78 7.96
N VAL A 93 16.61 7.77 7.18
CA VAL A 93 15.78 6.65 7.63
C VAL A 93 16.44 5.89 8.79
N PRO A 94 17.75 5.55 8.80
CA PRO A 94 18.32 4.81 9.93
C PRO A 94 18.43 5.65 11.20
N THR A 95 18.75 6.95 11.14
CA THR A 95 18.94 7.76 12.36
C THR A 95 17.64 8.33 12.90
N LYS A 96 16.65 8.66 12.06
CA LYS A 96 15.30 8.96 12.54
C LYS A 96 14.61 7.69 13.04
N ILE A 97 14.84 6.52 12.43
CA ILE A 97 14.36 5.25 13.00
C ILE A 97 15.10 4.93 14.30
N VAL A 98 16.41 5.11 14.42
CA VAL A 98 17.13 4.83 15.68
C VAL A 98 16.79 5.86 16.77
N GLN A 99 16.63 7.15 16.46
CA GLN A 99 16.14 8.14 17.42
C GLN A 99 14.64 7.95 17.72
N ALA A 100 13.82 7.58 16.75
CA ALA A 100 12.41 7.23 16.98
C ALA A 100 12.24 5.86 17.67
N LEU A 101 13.21 4.95 17.59
CA LEU A 101 13.26 3.68 18.34
C LEU A 101 13.85 3.88 19.74
N GLN A 102 14.74 4.86 19.92
CA GLN A 102 15.24 5.28 21.23
C GLN A 102 14.23 6.16 21.98
N LEU A 103 13.39 6.92 21.27
CA LEU A 103 12.24 7.65 21.82
C LEU A 103 10.96 6.79 21.89
N ASN A 104 10.84 5.74 21.06
CA ASN A 104 9.84 4.68 21.17
C ASN A 104 10.50 3.36 21.60
N ILE A 105 11.12 3.35 22.79
CA ILE A 105 10.89 2.21 23.68
C ILE A 105 9.45 2.39 24.22
N GLY A 106 8.49 2.42 23.30
CA GLY A 106 7.09 2.28 23.62
C GLY A 106 6.94 0.82 23.94
N VAL A 107 6.60 0.54 25.20
CA VAL A 107 5.97 -0.72 25.61
C VAL A 107 5.10 -1.20 24.45
N PRO A 108 5.20 -2.47 23.98
CA PRO A 108 4.34 -2.97 22.91
C PRO A 108 2.91 -2.55 23.22
N LYS A 109 2.33 -1.71 22.35
CA LYS A 109 0.97 -1.21 22.56
C LYS A 109 0.08 -2.43 22.75
N SER A 110 -0.63 -2.51 23.88
CA SER A 110 -1.61 -3.59 24.11
C SER A 110 -2.59 -3.64 22.93
N GLY A 111 -3.16 -4.80 22.62
CA GLY A 111 -4.12 -4.90 21.52
C GLY A 111 -5.29 -3.94 21.72
N LEU A 112 -5.63 -3.61 22.97
CA LEU A 112 -6.56 -2.56 23.35
C LEU A 112 -6.16 -1.16 22.84
N GLN A 113 -4.90 -0.75 23.01
CA GLN A 113 -4.40 0.53 22.49
C GLN A 113 -4.39 0.55 20.96
N LYS A 114 -4.09 -0.58 20.31
CA LYS A 114 -4.17 -0.71 18.86
C LYS A 114 -5.62 -0.59 18.37
N LEU A 115 -6.56 -1.31 19.00
CA LEU A 115 -7.99 -1.21 18.73
C LEU A 115 -8.46 0.23 18.88
N ALA A 116 -8.08 0.87 19.99
CA ALA A 116 -8.43 2.25 20.26
C ALA A 116 -7.98 3.19 19.13
N GLN A 117 -6.70 3.12 18.74
CA GLN A 117 -6.18 3.95 17.66
C GLN A 117 -6.93 3.69 16.34
N GLN A 118 -7.13 2.42 15.96
CA GLN A 118 -7.83 2.07 14.73
C GLN A 118 -9.27 2.57 14.70
N MET A 119 -9.98 2.49 15.83
CA MET A 119 -11.34 3.03 15.95
C MET A 119 -11.37 4.55 15.85
N ARG A 120 -10.40 5.25 16.46
CA ARG A 120 -10.30 6.72 16.35
C ARG A 120 -10.12 7.17 14.92
N ASP A 121 -9.14 6.57 14.24
CA ASP A 121 -8.84 6.89 12.85
C ASP A 121 -10.04 6.58 11.94
N TRP A 122 -10.75 5.48 12.19
CA TRP A 122 -11.97 5.14 11.46
C TRP A 122 -13.09 6.14 11.69
N PHE A 123 -13.39 6.49 12.95
CA PHE A 123 -14.44 7.44 13.28
C PHE A 123 -14.14 8.86 12.77
N ASP A 124 -12.88 9.30 12.80
CA ASP A 124 -12.45 10.55 12.19
C ASP A 124 -12.66 10.54 10.67
N THR A 125 -12.36 9.40 10.03
CA THR A 125 -12.61 9.19 8.60
C THR A 125 -14.11 9.27 8.24
N LEU A 126 -15.00 8.85 9.15
CA LEU A 126 -16.45 8.99 9.02
C LEU A 126 -16.97 10.40 9.38
N GLY A 127 -16.09 11.29 9.85
CA GLY A 127 -16.46 12.64 10.29
C GLY A 127 -17.17 12.69 11.65
N TYR A 128 -16.95 11.69 12.52
CA TYR A 128 -17.50 11.68 13.87
C TYR A 128 -16.62 12.53 14.80
N HIS A 129 -17.23 13.26 15.72
CA HIS A 129 -16.50 14.15 16.62
C HIS A 129 -16.40 13.57 18.04
N PHE A 130 -15.22 13.63 18.64
CA PHE A 130 -14.99 13.18 20.02
C PHE A 130 -15.30 14.29 21.02
N GLU A 131 -15.97 13.94 22.11
CA GLU A 131 -16.08 14.81 23.28
C GLU A 131 -14.81 14.73 24.15
N ARG A 132 -14.71 15.61 25.16
CA ARG A 132 -13.59 15.61 26.12
C ARG A 132 -13.57 14.38 27.04
N TYR A 133 -14.69 13.66 27.15
CA TYR A 133 -14.77 12.49 28.02
C TYR A 133 -13.97 11.33 27.43
N GLN A 134 -12.99 10.88 28.20
CA GLN A 134 -12.16 9.73 27.87
C GLN A 134 -11.76 8.99 29.14
N ILE A 135 -11.87 7.67 29.10
CA ILE A 135 -11.33 6.75 30.09
C ILE A 135 -10.38 5.80 29.36
N GLU A 136 -9.23 5.55 29.98
CA GLU A 136 -8.29 4.51 29.57
C GLU A 136 -7.95 3.70 30.81
N GLU A 137 -8.39 2.44 30.82
CA GLU A 137 -8.09 1.46 31.86
C GLU A 137 -7.29 0.30 31.25
N GLU A 138 -6.83 -0.63 32.09
CA GLU A 138 -6.02 -1.76 31.64
C GLU A 138 -6.74 -2.65 30.61
N ASN A 139 -8.04 -2.90 30.81
CA ASN A 139 -8.82 -3.87 30.03
C ASN A 139 -9.90 -3.23 29.14
N TYR A 140 -10.15 -1.93 29.26
CA TYR A 140 -11.14 -1.23 28.44
C TYR A 140 -10.81 0.26 28.27
N PHE A 141 -11.43 0.89 27.28
CA PHE A 141 -11.47 2.35 27.16
C PHE A 141 -12.91 2.82 26.95
N GLU A 142 -13.17 4.08 27.25
CA GLU A 142 -14.43 4.73 26.91
C GLU A 142 -14.25 6.11 26.31
N TRP A 143 -15.08 6.44 25.32
CA TRP A 143 -15.22 7.80 24.77
C TRP A 143 -16.68 8.13 24.55
N ILE A 144 -16.97 9.41 24.32
CA ILE A 144 -18.24 9.82 23.73
C ILE A 144 -17.96 10.42 22.37
N ILE A 145 -18.70 9.95 21.36
CA ILE A 145 -18.66 10.47 19.99
C ILE A 145 -20.00 11.08 19.61
N ASN A 146 -19.95 12.07 18.74
CA ASN A 146 -21.09 12.72 18.13
C ASN A 146 -21.22 12.26 16.68
N VAL A 147 -22.26 11.48 16.40
CA VAL A 147 -22.56 10.98 15.06
C VAL A 147 -23.56 11.93 14.40
N PRO A 148 -23.24 12.52 13.24
CA PRO A 148 -24.15 13.45 12.58
C PRO A 148 -25.43 12.73 12.12
N ILE A 149 -26.58 13.38 12.33
CA ILE A 149 -27.87 12.96 11.79
C ILE A 149 -28.47 14.12 10.98
N ARG A 150 -29.58 13.89 10.26
CA ARG A 150 -30.19 14.92 9.38
C ARG A 150 -30.41 16.28 10.08
N ARG A 151 -30.66 16.28 11.39
CA ARG A 151 -30.75 17.49 12.23
C ARG A 151 -30.07 17.23 13.57
N GLY A 152 -28.91 17.84 13.79
CA GLY A 152 -28.12 17.69 15.01
C GLY A 152 -27.19 16.48 14.97
N TYR A 153 -26.94 15.89 16.14
CA TYR A 153 -26.06 14.75 16.31
C TYR A 153 -26.64 13.80 17.35
N LYS A 154 -26.25 12.53 17.25
CA LYS A 154 -26.50 11.52 18.27
C LYS A 154 -25.25 11.32 19.11
N ARG A 155 -25.37 11.39 20.43
CA ARG A 155 -24.29 11.15 21.39
C ARG A 155 -24.21 9.66 21.68
N ILE A 156 -23.06 9.06 21.36
CA ILE A 156 -22.85 7.63 21.51
C ILE A 156 -21.66 7.40 22.45
N LEU A 157 -21.90 6.67 23.53
CA LEU A 157 -20.81 6.21 24.40
C LEU A 157 -20.19 4.96 23.81
N ILE A 158 -18.90 5.02 23.52
CA ILE A 158 -18.11 3.90 23.01
C ILE A 158 -17.42 3.24 24.19
N ARG A 159 -17.57 1.93 24.36
CA ARG A 159 -16.75 1.10 25.25
C ARG A 159 -16.00 0.08 24.39
N GLY A 160 -14.67 0.16 24.37
CA GLY A 160 -13.83 -0.78 23.64
C GLY A 160 -13.13 -1.77 24.57
N ILE A 161 -13.07 -3.03 24.16
CA ILE A 161 -12.43 -4.14 24.90
C ILE A 161 -11.60 -4.97 23.92
N GLU A 162 -10.41 -5.42 24.33
CA GLU A 162 -9.55 -6.26 23.49
C GLU A 162 -10.09 -7.70 23.42
N GLU A 163 -10.41 -8.28 24.57
CA GLU A 163 -10.84 -9.66 24.69
C GLU A 163 -12.34 -9.85 24.41
N VAL A 164 -12.87 -11.01 24.80
CA VAL A 164 -14.27 -11.36 24.61
C VAL A 164 -15.17 -10.39 25.39
N ALA A 165 -16.11 -9.76 24.72
CA ALA A 165 -17.14 -8.96 25.38
C ALA A 165 -18.15 -9.86 26.11
N GLU A 166 -18.23 -9.71 27.43
CA GLU A 166 -19.10 -10.46 28.34
C GLU A 166 -20.33 -9.67 28.77
N ILE A 167 -21.23 -10.33 29.51
CA ILE A 167 -22.45 -9.69 30.00
C ILE A 167 -22.16 -8.54 30.98
N MET A 168 -21.09 -8.66 31.78
CA MET A 168 -20.66 -7.62 32.72
C MET A 168 -20.26 -6.33 32.01
N ASP A 169 -19.68 -6.43 30.81
CA ASP A 169 -19.31 -5.27 30.00
C ASP A 169 -20.53 -4.53 29.46
N VAL A 170 -21.61 -5.25 29.14
CA VAL A 170 -22.90 -4.65 28.75
C VAL A 170 -23.52 -3.92 29.94
N VAL A 171 -23.47 -4.50 31.13
CA VAL A 171 -23.96 -3.85 32.36
C VAL A 171 -23.15 -2.60 32.67
N ALA A 172 -21.83 -2.66 32.55
CA ALA A 172 -20.95 -1.51 32.74
C ALA A 172 -21.25 -0.41 31.70
N LEU A 173 -21.42 -0.78 30.43
CA LEU A 173 -21.82 0.14 29.36
C LEU A 173 -23.15 0.84 29.69
N LYS A 174 -24.17 0.09 30.11
CA LYS A 174 -25.48 0.62 30.51
C LYS A 174 -25.34 1.65 31.63
N SER A 175 -24.54 1.35 32.65
CA SER A 175 -24.26 2.27 33.76
C SER A 175 -23.61 3.57 33.27
N ALA A 176 -22.60 3.46 32.40
CA ALA A 176 -21.90 4.62 31.83
C ALA A 176 -22.83 5.49 30.97
N VAL A 177 -23.65 4.88 30.10
CA VAL A 177 -24.65 5.57 29.27
C VAL A 177 -25.62 6.38 30.14
N ASN A 178 -26.16 5.77 31.20
CA ASN A 178 -27.07 6.45 32.12
C ASN A 178 -26.39 7.60 32.88
N GLN A 179 -25.16 7.39 33.35
CA GLN A 179 -24.39 8.40 34.09
C GLN A 179 -24.04 9.61 33.21
N LYS A 180 -23.66 9.36 31.96
CA LYS A 180 -23.24 10.40 30.99
C LYS A 180 -24.38 10.96 30.14
N LYS A 181 -25.58 10.39 30.28
CA LYS A 181 -26.81 10.77 29.57
C LYS A 181 -26.58 10.81 28.05
N THR A 182 -25.99 9.75 27.50
CA THR A 182 -25.84 9.58 26.05
C THR A 182 -27.08 8.94 25.45
N ASP A 183 -27.30 9.13 24.14
CA ASP A 183 -28.46 8.58 23.43
C ASP A 183 -28.31 7.08 23.19
N GLU A 184 -27.07 6.64 22.95
CA GLU A 184 -26.71 5.24 22.73
C GLU A 184 -25.42 4.86 23.46
N GLY A 185 -25.21 3.56 23.61
CA GLY A 185 -23.93 2.95 23.98
C GLY A 185 -23.56 1.83 23.03
N TRP A 186 -22.32 1.85 22.51
CA TRP A 186 -21.78 0.78 21.69
C TRP A 186 -20.66 0.06 22.45
N LEU A 187 -20.79 -1.25 22.60
CA LEU A 187 -19.74 -2.14 23.09
C LEU A 187 -18.99 -2.74 21.90
N ILE A 188 -17.70 -2.48 21.78
CA ILE A 188 -16.85 -2.98 20.69
C ILE A 188 -15.80 -3.92 21.25
N SER A 189 -15.72 -5.14 20.73
CA SER A 189 -14.65 -6.11 21.04
C SER A 189 -13.74 -6.32 19.84
N LEU A 190 -12.43 -6.47 20.07
CA LEU A 190 -11.50 -6.89 19.01
C LEU A 190 -11.69 -8.36 18.62
N ARG A 191 -11.93 -9.26 19.60
CA ARG A 191 -12.03 -10.71 19.33
C ARG A 191 -13.44 -11.20 18.98
N ARG A 192 -14.36 -11.20 19.95
CA ARG A 192 -15.72 -11.75 19.80
C ARG A 192 -16.65 -11.24 20.89
N ILE A 193 -17.95 -11.36 20.66
CA ILE A 193 -18.98 -11.06 21.65
C ILE A 193 -19.64 -12.36 22.11
N SER A 194 -19.71 -12.55 23.43
CA SER A 194 -20.41 -13.69 24.02
C SER A 194 -21.90 -13.71 23.64
N GLN A 195 -22.48 -14.91 23.50
CA GLN A 195 -23.91 -15.04 23.21
C GLN A 195 -24.77 -14.40 24.32
N ALA A 196 -24.33 -14.49 25.58
CA ALA A 196 -24.98 -13.84 26.72
C ALA A 196 -25.01 -12.31 26.56
N ALA A 197 -23.89 -11.67 26.20
CA ALA A 197 -23.84 -10.23 25.93
C ALA A 197 -24.76 -9.84 24.76
N ARG A 198 -24.79 -10.63 23.67
CA ARG A 198 -25.71 -10.38 22.55
C ARG A 198 -27.19 -10.50 22.96
N MET A 199 -27.53 -11.45 23.82
CA MET A 199 -28.90 -11.60 24.34
C MET A 199 -29.26 -10.46 25.29
N GLU A 200 -28.32 -10.00 26.12
CA GLU A 200 -28.52 -8.89 27.06
C GLU A 200 -28.88 -7.59 26.34
N VAL A 201 -28.15 -7.27 25.27
CA VAL A 201 -28.41 -6.11 24.44
C VAL A 201 -29.77 -6.20 23.74
N LYS A 202 -30.22 -7.41 23.37
CA LYS A 202 -31.51 -7.63 22.70
C LYS A 202 -32.74 -7.54 23.63
N LYS A 203 -32.56 -7.45 24.94
CA LYS A 203 -33.69 -7.30 25.88
C LYS A 203 -34.49 -6.02 25.58
N PRO A 204 -35.82 -6.01 25.78
CA PRO A 204 -36.67 -4.87 25.45
C PRO A 204 -36.23 -3.53 26.08
N GLU A 205 -35.66 -3.59 27.29
CA GLU A 205 -35.14 -2.44 28.03
C GLU A 205 -33.81 -1.88 27.51
N ASN A 206 -33.06 -2.66 26.72
CA ASN A 206 -31.72 -2.29 26.23
C ASN A 206 -31.68 -2.08 24.71
N LYS A 207 -32.52 -2.80 23.95
CA LYS A 207 -32.42 -2.95 22.48
C LYS A 207 -32.47 -1.65 21.67
N GLU A 208 -33.02 -0.58 22.23
CA GLU A 208 -33.15 0.71 21.55
C GLU A 208 -31.96 1.64 21.83
N CYS A 209 -31.16 1.36 22.87
CA CYS A 209 -30.10 2.26 23.35
C CYS A 209 -28.72 1.61 23.43
N LEU A 210 -28.62 0.28 23.56
CA LEU A 210 -27.35 -0.42 23.63
C LEU A 210 -27.15 -1.26 22.38
N PHE A 211 -25.90 -1.33 21.92
CA PHE A 211 -25.48 -2.13 20.78
C PHE A 211 -24.13 -2.80 21.09
N CYS A 212 -23.88 -3.95 20.50
CA CYS A 212 -22.59 -4.63 20.61
C CYS A 212 -22.11 -5.11 19.24
N TYR A 213 -20.84 -4.86 18.94
CA TYR A 213 -20.18 -5.23 17.70
C TYR A 213 -18.80 -5.85 17.97
N THR A 214 -18.36 -6.78 17.13
CA THR A 214 -16.91 -6.91 16.94
C THR A 214 -16.41 -5.72 16.13
N PHE A 215 -15.11 -5.44 16.17
CA PHE A 215 -14.59 -4.34 15.36
C PHE A 215 -14.86 -4.54 13.85
N ASP A 216 -14.78 -5.79 13.36
CA ASP A 216 -15.14 -6.11 11.97
C ASP A 216 -16.64 -5.89 11.67
N GLU A 217 -17.54 -6.22 12.60
CA GLU A 217 -18.98 -5.95 12.47
C GLU A 217 -19.30 -4.45 12.46
N LEU A 218 -18.50 -3.64 13.16
CA LEU A 218 -18.64 -2.19 13.13
C LEU A 218 -18.26 -1.62 11.76
N LEU A 219 -17.16 -2.10 11.16
CA LEU A 219 -16.69 -1.66 9.86
C LEU A 219 -17.70 -1.97 8.74
N ASP A 220 -18.36 -3.13 8.79
CA ASP A 220 -19.37 -3.56 7.80
C ASP A 220 -20.53 -2.57 7.65
N ARG A 221 -20.83 -1.79 8.68
CA ARG A 221 -21.95 -0.82 8.66
C ARG A 221 -21.73 0.27 7.62
N ASP A 222 -20.48 0.65 7.39
CA ASP A 222 -20.09 1.75 6.50
C ASP A 222 -19.26 1.24 5.30
N ALA A 223 -19.05 -0.08 5.19
CA ALA A 223 -18.25 -0.70 4.13
C ALA A 223 -18.78 -2.10 3.75
N ASP A 224 -19.86 -2.14 2.95
CA ASP A 224 -20.45 -3.40 2.48
C ASP A 224 -19.85 -3.89 1.16
N PHE A 225 -19.07 -4.97 1.22
CA PHE A 225 -18.42 -5.58 0.04
C PHE A 225 -19.24 -6.73 -0.59
N SER A 226 -20.51 -6.92 -0.21
CA SER A 226 -21.33 -8.06 -0.66
C SER A 226 -21.44 -8.17 -2.19
N CYS A 227 -21.63 -7.04 -2.89
CA CYS A 227 -21.66 -7.00 -4.36
C CYS A 227 -20.35 -7.51 -4.97
N TYR A 228 -19.22 -7.07 -4.43
CA TYR A 228 -17.91 -7.54 -4.86
C TYR A 228 -17.69 -9.04 -4.58
N PHE A 229 -18.15 -9.55 -3.43
CA PHE A 229 -18.02 -10.98 -3.13
C PHE A 229 -18.76 -11.85 -4.15
N ASN A 230 -19.98 -11.45 -4.52
CA ASN A 230 -20.78 -12.15 -5.51
C ASN A 230 -20.11 -12.10 -6.89
N TRP A 231 -19.56 -10.95 -7.26
CA TRP A 231 -18.80 -10.81 -8.50
C TRP A 231 -17.57 -11.74 -8.53
N LEU A 232 -16.75 -11.75 -7.47
CA LEU A 232 -15.53 -12.56 -7.43
C LEU A 232 -15.86 -14.07 -7.55
N GLU A 233 -16.88 -14.54 -6.85
CA GLU A 233 -17.31 -15.94 -6.96
C GLU A 233 -17.83 -16.30 -8.35
N ASN A 234 -18.59 -15.38 -8.97
CA ASN A 234 -19.10 -15.59 -10.32
C ASN A 234 -17.97 -15.64 -11.35
N GLU A 235 -16.98 -14.74 -11.26
CA GLU A 235 -15.80 -14.75 -12.15
C GLU A 235 -15.02 -16.06 -12.04
N VAL A 236 -14.77 -16.54 -10.82
CA VAL A 236 -14.02 -17.78 -10.58
C VAL A 236 -14.75 -18.98 -11.19
N LYS A 237 -16.07 -19.08 -10.99
CA LYS A 237 -16.90 -20.15 -11.54
C LYS A 237 -17.02 -20.08 -13.05
N LEU A 238 -17.22 -18.88 -13.60
CA LEU A 238 -17.34 -18.64 -15.05
C LEU A 238 -16.06 -19.09 -15.77
N ARG A 239 -14.90 -18.77 -15.20
CA ARG A 239 -13.58 -19.17 -15.70
C ARG A 239 -13.22 -20.63 -15.35
N ARG A 240 -14.08 -21.34 -14.60
CA ARG A 240 -13.86 -22.71 -14.06
C ARG A 240 -12.58 -22.85 -13.24
N ILE A 241 -12.12 -21.76 -12.63
CA ILE A 241 -10.89 -21.73 -11.83
C ILE A 241 -11.06 -22.58 -10.56
N ASP A 242 -12.27 -22.67 -10.02
CA ASP A 242 -12.63 -23.53 -8.88
C ASP A 242 -12.37 -25.03 -9.13
N LYS A 243 -12.38 -25.48 -10.39
CA LYS A 243 -12.27 -26.91 -10.76
C LYS A 243 -11.00 -27.24 -11.53
N THR A 244 -10.44 -26.29 -12.26
CA THR A 244 -9.39 -26.55 -13.25
C THR A 244 -8.05 -25.90 -12.88
N TYR A 245 -7.98 -25.18 -11.77
CA TYR A 245 -6.75 -24.52 -11.35
C TYR A 245 -5.65 -25.53 -11.00
N VAL A 246 -4.47 -25.31 -11.58
CA VAL A 246 -3.25 -26.07 -11.30
C VAL A 246 -2.30 -25.17 -10.51
N PRO A 247 -1.86 -25.57 -9.29
CA PRO A 247 -0.91 -24.80 -8.51
C PRO A 247 0.40 -24.55 -9.26
N LEU A 248 0.87 -23.30 -9.22
CA LEU A 248 2.12 -22.89 -9.85
C LEU A 248 3.30 -23.13 -8.92
N ALA A 249 4.37 -23.74 -9.46
CA ALA A 249 5.68 -23.71 -8.84
C ALA A 249 6.27 -22.30 -8.95
N CYS A 250 7.11 -21.92 -7.97
CA CYS A 250 7.74 -20.60 -7.97
C CYS A 250 9.22 -20.69 -7.62
N THR A 251 9.97 -19.66 -8.02
CA THR A 251 11.38 -19.51 -7.69
C THR A 251 11.58 -18.16 -7.04
N LYS A 252 12.12 -18.13 -5.83
CA LYS A 252 12.49 -16.88 -5.15
C LYS A 252 13.94 -16.55 -5.47
N LYS A 253 14.18 -15.41 -6.11
CA LYS A 253 15.52 -14.87 -6.34
C LYS A 253 15.87 -13.92 -5.19
N GLU A 254 17.01 -14.13 -4.55
CA GLU A 254 17.55 -13.21 -3.55
C GLU A 254 18.67 -12.37 -4.17
N PHE A 255 18.66 -11.08 -3.89
CA PHE A 255 19.60 -10.11 -4.44
C PHE A 255 20.36 -9.43 -3.31
N GLU A 256 21.65 -9.14 -3.54
CA GLU A 256 22.45 -8.34 -2.62
C GLU A 256 21.85 -6.95 -2.47
N PRO A 257 21.69 -6.45 -1.24
CA PRO A 257 21.40 -5.04 -1.02
C PRO A 257 22.41 -4.18 -1.80
N PHE A 258 21.90 -3.23 -2.59
CA PHE A 258 22.68 -2.21 -3.32
C PHE A 258 23.53 -2.64 -4.51
N LYS A 259 23.75 -3.95 -4.76
CA LYS A 259 24.60 -4.41 -5.88
C LYS A 259 23.86 -5.05 -7.04
N GLN A 260 22.54 -5.28 -6.93
CA GLN A 260 21.72 -6.01 -7.91
C GLN A 260 22.29 -7.38 -8.32
N GLN A 261 23.29 -7.90 -7.60
CA GLN A 261 23.87 -9.21 -7.84
C GLN A 261 22.99 -10.27 -7.16
N LYS A 262 22.68 -11.33 -7.89
CA LYS A 262 21.87 -12.45 -7.40
C LYS A 262 22.71 -13.25 -6.40
N ILE A 263 22.27 -13.32 -5.14
CA ILE A 263 22.92 -14.12 -4.09
C ILE A 263 22.54 -15.59 -4.25
N ALA A 264 21.24 -15.86 -4.40
CA ALA A 264 20.71 -17.21 -4.44
C ALA A 264 19.41 -17.27 -5.25
N SER A 265 19.07 -18.46 -5.75
CA SER A 265 17.72 -18.79 -6.17
C SER A 265 17.30 -20.10 -5.55
N TYR A 266 16.17 -20.07 -4.87
CA TYR A 266 15.53 -21.26 -4.33
C TYR A 266 14.43 -21.69 -5.30
N HIS A 267 14.64 -22.84 -5.93
CA HIS A 267 13.64 -23.51 -6.77
C HIS A 267 12.82 -24.46 -5.90
N HIS A 268 11.51 -24.29 -5.88
CA HIS A 268 10.62 -25.17 -5.14
C HIS A 268 9.72 -25.92 -6.12
N GLU A 269 9.97 -27.23 -6.26
CA GLU A 269 9.25 -28.14 -7.15
C GLU A 269 7.94 -28.67 -6.53
N GLN A 270 7.68 -28.41 -5.25
CA GLN A 270 6.42 -28.83 -4.61
C GLN A 270 5.26 -27.93 -5.02
N ASN A 271 4.25 -28.55 -5.64
CA ASN A 271 2.99 -27.95 -6.06
C ASN A 271 2.15 -27.51 -4.84
N SER A 272 2.49 -26.36 -4.23
CA SER A 272 1.69 -25.55 -3.27
C SER A 272 2.52 -24.44 -2.62
N TRP A 273 3.85 -24.43 -2.79
CA TRP A 273 4.73 -23.49 -2.10
C TRP A 273 4.39 -22.01 -2.34
N LEU A 274 3.87 -21.64 -3.52
CA LEU A 274 3.45 -20.26 -3.75
C LEU A 274 2.34 -19.82 -2.79
N TYR A 275 1.39 -20.71 -2.47
CA TYR A 275 0.32 -20.42 -1.51
C TYR A 275 0.89 -20.29 -0.11
N GLU A 276 1.71 -21.25 0.30
CA GLU A 276 2.34 -21.25 1.62
C GLU A 276 3.22 -20.02 1.82
N TYR A 277 4.00 -19.65 0.81
CA TYR A 277 4.83 -18.46 0.85
C TYR A 277 4.01 -17.18 0.96
N ILE A 278 2.91 -17.07 0.21
CA ILE A 278 2.03 -15.89 0.29
C ILE A 278 1.29 -15.87 1.63
N ASP A 279 0.83 -17.01 2.14
CA ASP A 279 0.21 -17.11 3.47
C ASP A 279 1.21 -16.73 4.58
N LEU A 280 2.47 -17.16 4.50
CA LEU A 280 3.54 -16.72 5.40
C LEU A 280 3.79 -15.21 5.30
N TRP A 281 3.85 -14.67 4.08
CA TRP A 281 4.04 -13.25 3.84
C TRP A 281 2.86 -12.40 4.34
N LEU A 282 1.62 -12.87 4.21
CA LEU A 282 0.45 -12.16 4.74
C LEU A 282 0.51 -11.97 6.25
N ASN A 283 1.10 -12.95 6.96
CA ASN A 283 1.27 -12.94 8.41
C ASN A 283 2.55 -12.21 8.87
N ASP A 284 3.48 -11.91 7.95
CA ASP A 284 4.68 -11.09 8.25
C ASP A 284 4.24 -9.64 8.56
N PRO A 285 4.58 -9.07 9.72
CA PRO A 285 4.24 -7.68 10.04
C PRO A 285 4.97 -6.66 9.16
N GLY A 286 6.08 -7.04 8.51
CA GLY A 286 6.79 -6.23 7.51
C GLY A 286 6.51 -6.67 6.08
N LYS A 287 7.16 -6.01 5.11
CA LYS A 287 7.02 -6.26 3.67
C LYS A 287 5.58 -6.11 3.20
N GLU A 288 5.24 -4.92 2.77
CA GLU A 288 3.88 -4.53 2.41
C GLU A 288 3.53 -4.92 0.96
N HIS A 289 4.52 -5.36 0.17
CA HIS A 289 4.34 -5.65 -1.24
C HIS A 289 5.15 -6.86 -1.73
N ILE A 290 4.55 -7.66 -2.62
CA ILE A 290 5.20 -8.71 -3.40
C ILE A 290 4.86 -8.55 -4.89
N SER A 291 5.87 -8.75 -5.74
CA SER A 291 5.67 -8.92 -7.19
C SER A 291 5.80 -10.38 -7.60
N ILE A 292 4.81 -10.88 -8.34
CA ILE A 292 4.81 -12.20 -8.96
C ILE A 292 5.11 -12.01 -10.45
N LEU A 293 6.28 -12.48 -10.87
CA LEU A 293 6.79 -12.35 -12.23
C LEU A 293 6.69 -13.67 -12.98
N GLY A 294 6.45 -13.59 -14.29
CA GLY A 294 6.63 -14.73 -15.18
C GLY A 294 6.02 -14.52 -16.55
N GLU A 295 6.21 -15.48 -17.44
CA GLU A 295 5.84 -15.33 -18.86
C GLU A 295 4.32 -15.25 -19.09
N PHE A 296 3.93 -14.88 -20.31
CA PHE A 296 2.52 -14.87 -20.69
C PHE A 296 1.95 -16.29 -20.68
N GLY A 297 0.70 -16.46 -20.25
CA GLY A 297 0.01 -17.75 -20.28
C GLY A 297 0.38 -18.73 -19.15
N ILE A 298 1.35 -18.41 -18.27
CA ILE A 298 1.75 -19.32 -17.17
C ILE A 298 0.71 -19.42 -16.03
N GLY A 299 -0.40 -18.69 -16.10
CA GLY A 299 -1.47 -18.75 -15.09
C GLY A 299 -1.41 -17.72 -13.96
N LYS A 300 -0.68 -16.60 -14.10
CA LYS A 300 -0.62 -15.53 -13.07
C LYS A 300 -2.01 -14.97 -12.71
N THR A 301 -2.82 -14.62 -13.70
CA THR A 301 -4.20 -14.18 -13.50
C THR A 301 -5.04 -15.28 -12.84
N SER A 302 -4.90 -16.53 -13.28
CA SER A 302 -5.61 -17.67 -12.65
C SER A 302 -5.21 -17.84 -11.19
N PHE A 303 -3.93 -17.69 -10.85
CA PHE A 303 -3.43 -17.67 -9.47
C PHE A 303 -4.07 -16.53 -8.67
N ALA A 304 -4.07 -15.31 -9.21
CA ALA A 304 -4.61 -14.14 -8.53
C ALA A 304 -6.10 -14.36 -8.15
N PHE A 305 -6.92 -14.80 -9.11
CA PHE A 305 -8.34 -15.11 -8.87
C PHE A 305 -8.55 -16.28 -7.91
N HIS A 306 -7.81 -17.37 -8.08
CA HIS A 306 -7.95 -18.55 -7.23
C HIS A 306 -7.54 -18.25 -5.78
N TYR A 307 -6.44 -17.52 -5.59
CA TYR A 307 -5.97 -17.11 -4.26
C TYR A 307 -6.95 -16.14 -3.60
N ALA A 308 -7.41 -15.11 -4.32
CA ALA A 308 -8.43 -14.19 -3.83
C ALA A 308 -9.71 -14.94 -3.39
N TRP A 309 -10.14 -15.93 -4.19
CA TRP A 309 -11.30 -16.73 -3.87
C TRP A 309 -11.11 -17.56 -2.59
N ILE A 310 -9.97 -18.23 -2.41
CA ILE A 310 -9.66 -18.97 -1.18
C ILE A 310 -9.67 -18.05 0.05
N VAL A 311 -9.04 -16.89 -0.05
CA VAL A 311 -9.02 -15.90 1.05
C VAL A 311 -10.44 -15.40 1.34
N LEU A 312 -11.28 -15.20 0.32
CA LEU A 312 -12.68 -14.82 0.51
C LEU A 312 -13.49 -15.94 1.19
N GLN A 313 -13.25 -17.21 0.88
CA GLN A 313 -13.91 -18.32 1.59
C GLN A 313 -13.51 -18.34 3.06
N ARG A 314 -12.23 -18.15 3.38
CA ARG A 314 -11.73 -18.01 4.77
C ARG A 314 -12.38 -16.81 5.47
N TYR A 315 -12.52 -15.68 4.78
CA TYR A 315 -13.20 -14.49 5.29
C TYR A 315 -14.67 -14.76 5.64
N ARG A 316 -15.43 -15.38 4.73
CA ARG A 316 -16.83 -15.75 4.96
C ARG A 316 -16.99 -16.77 6.07
N ASP A 317 -16.07 -17.72 6.20
CA ASP A 317 -16.10 -18.68 7.31
C ASP A 317 -15.90 -17.99 8.67
N ALA A 318 -14.89 -17.12 8.77
CA ALA A 318 -14.65 -16.32 9.98
C ALA A 318 -15.86 -15.44 10.33
N GLN A 319 -16.46 -14.78 9.33
CA GLN A 319 -17.67 -13.96 9.51
C GLN A 319 -18.84 -14.79 10.06
N ARG A 320 -19.13 -15.97 9.49
CA ARG A 320 -20.22 -16.84 9.97
C ARG A 320 -20.00 -17.35 11.38
N ARG A 321 -18.74 -17.59 11.76
CA ARG A 321 -18.35 -18.11 13.08
C ARG A 321 -18.17 -17.01 14.13
N GLY A 322 -18.25 -15.73 13.73
CA GLY A 322 -18.01 -14.59 14.62
C GLY A 322 -16.57 -14.54 15.14
N LEU A 323 -15.61 -14.93 14.29
CA LEU A 323 -14.16 -14.84 14.57
C LEU A 323 -13.58 -13.57 13.92
N GLU A 324 -12.39 -13.18 14.37
CA GLU A 324 -11.60 -12.13 13.72
C GLU A 324 -11.38 -12.48 12.24
N ARG A 325 -11.63 -11.51 11.37
CA ARG A 325 -11.61 -11.75 9.93
C ARG A 325 -10.19 -11.66 9.38
N PRO A 326 -9.78 -12.56 8.47
CA PRO A 326 -8.57 -12.36 7.69
C PRO A 326 -8.73 -11.12 6.79
N ARG A 327 -7.62 -10.71 6.16
CA ARG A 327 -7.64 -9.64 5.16
C ARG A 327 -8.65 -9.94 4.05
N LEU A 328 -9.47 -8.95 3.71
CA LEU A 328 -10.40 -9.02 2.61
C LEU A 328 -9.64 -8.89 1.27
N PRO A 329 -9.74 -9.87 0.35
CA PRO A 329 -9.02 -9.84 -0.91
C PRO A 329 -9.75 -8.94 -1.92
N LEU A 330 -9.09 -7.91 -2.43
CA LEU A 330 -9.56 -7.06 -3.53
C LEU A 330 -8.71 -7.34 -4.76
N ILE A 331 -9.29 -7.94 -5.80
CA ILE A 331 -8.60 -8.18 -7.07
C ILE A 331 -8.95 -7.09 -8.08
N ILE A 332 -7.93 -6.39 -8.55
CA ILE A 332 -8.04 -5.28 -9.50
C ILE A 332 -7.32 -5.70 -10.78
N GLN A 333 -8.08 -5.89 -11.85
CA GLN A 333 -7.53 -6.09 -13.19
C GLN A 333 -7.09 -4.74 -13.77
N LEU A 334 -5.78 -4.52 -13.85
CA LEU A 334 -5.23 -3.23 -14.25
C LEU A 334 -5.52 -2.88 -15.72
N HIS A 335 -5.72 -3.86 -16.59
CA HIS A 335 -6.06 -3.61 -18.00
C HIS A 335 -7.46 -2.99 -18.17
N ASP A 336 -8.43 -3.35 -17.31
CA ASP A 336 -9.79 -2.79 -17.35
C ASP A 336 -9.82 -1.31 -16.96
N LEU A 337 -8.85 -0.89 -16.15
CA LEU A 337 -8.78 0.44 -15.54
C LEU A 337 -7.62 1.28 -16.09
N ALA A 338 -7.00 0.85 -17.19
CA ALA A 338 -5.77 1.43 -17.75
C ALA A 338 -5.89 2.91 -18.21
N LYS A 339 -7.10 3.47 -18.28
CA LYS A 339 -7.34 4.88 -18.65
C LYS A 339 -7.21 5.84 -17.46
N VAL A 340 -7.04 5.32 -16.25
CA VAL A 340 -7.06 6.09 -15.02
C VAL A 340 -5.70 6.75 -14.76
N VAL A 341 -5.72 8.01 -14.30
CA VAL A 341 -4.52 8.85 -14.11
C VAL A 341 -3.90 8.74 -12.70
N SER A 342 -4.67 8.38 -11.67
CA SER A 342 -4.21 8.27 -10.28
C SER A 342 -4.76 7.03 -9.56
N VAL A 343 -4.15 6.65 -8.43
CA VAL A 343 -4.68 5.58 -7.56
C VAL A 343 -6.09 5.90 -7.07
N GLU A 344 -6.35 7.15 -6.69
CA GLU A 344 -7.67 7.57 -6.20
C GLU A 344 -8.74 7.27 -7.24
N SER A 345 -8.55 7.75 -8.48
CA SER A 345 -9.51 7.50 -9.56
C SER A 345 -9.66 6.01 -9.90
N LEU A 346 -8.60 5.20 -9.69
CA LEU A 346 -8.62 3.75 -9.94
C LEU A 346 -9.58 3.07 -8.99
N PHE A 347 -9.45 3.40 -7.70
CA PHE A 347 -10.27 2.83 -6.65
C PHE A 347 -11.66 3.44 -6.60
N SER A 348 -11.84 4.72 -6.97
CA SER A 348 -13.17 5.30 -7.15
C SER A 348 -13.96 4.57 -8.23
N GLU A 349 -13.35 4.30 -9.39
CA GLU A 349 -13.98 3.52 -10.47
C GLU A 349 -14.27 2.08 -10.01
N PHE A 350 -13.33 1.45 -9.31
CA PHE A 350 -13.50 0.10 -8.76
C PHE A 350 -14.65 0.00 -7.75
N PHE A 351 -14.66 0.87 -6.73
CA PHE A 351 -15.64 0.83 -5.65
C PHE A 351 -17.00 1.33 -6.10
N PHE A 352 -17.09 2.55 -6.65
CA PHE A 352 -18.39 3.20 -6.81
C PHE A 352 -19.09 2.85 -8.12
N ARG A 353 -18.34 2.43 -9.16
CA ARG A 353 -18.91 2.16 -10.48
C ARG A 353 -18.89 0.68 -10.86
N LYS A 354 -17.75 0.00 -10.70
CA LYS A 354 -17.62 -1.40 -11.12
C LYS A 354 -18.31 -2.36 -10.15
N HIS A 355 -18.17 -2.13 -8.85
CA HIS A 355 -18.67 -3.03 -7.80
C HIS A 355 -19.74 -2.43 -6.89
N GLU A 356 -20.07 -1.14 -7.06
CA GLU A 356 -21.11 -0.42 -6.30
C GLU A 356 -21.00 -0.62 -4.78
N ILE A 357 -19.77 -0.59 -4.26
CA ILE A 357 -19.45 -0.72 -2.84
C ILE A 357 -19.75 0.63 -2.16
N PRO A 358 -20.73 0.68 -1.22
CA PRO A 358 -21.08 1.91 -0.51
C PRO A 358 -20.00 2.22 0.53
N LEU A 359 -18.94 2.91 0.10
CA LEU A 359 -17.96 3.52 0.99
C LEU A 359 -18.28 5.03 1.16
N PRO A 360 -17.99 5.62 2.32
CA PRO A 360 -18.19 7.06 2.54
C PRO A 360 -17.22 7.92 1.72
N GLY A 361 -16.13 7.34 1.20
CA GLY A 361 -15.17 8.02 0.34
C GLY A 361 -13.89 7.21 0.14
N TYR A 362 -12.94 7.77 -0.63
CA TYR A 362 -11.62 7.15 -0.85
C TYR A 362 -10.80 7.04 0.44
N SER A 363 -10.92 8.00 1.35
CA SER A 363 -10.24 7.99 2.66
C SER A 363 -10.59 6.76 3.49
N ALA A 364 -11.84 6.26 3.41
CA ALA A 364 -12.24 5.02 4.08
C ALA A 364 -11.50 3.80 3.54
N PHE A 365 -11.29 3.74 2.22
CA PHE A 365 -10.43 2.70 1.64
C PHE A 365 -8.99 2.81 2.15
N GLU A 366 -8.40 4.01 2.15
CA GLU A 366 -7.04 4.21 2.66
C GLU A 366 -6.91 3.76 4.11
N GLN A 367 -7.92 4.07 4.93
CA GLN A 367 -7.94 3.69 6.33
C GLN A 367 -8.08 2.17 6.52
N LEU A 368 -8.96 1.50 5.76
CA LEU A 368 -9.05 0.04 5.76
C LEU A 368 -7.73 -0.63 5.34
N ASN A 369 -7.03 -0.06 4.37
CA ASN A 369 -5.72 -0.55 3.92
C ASN A 369 -4.66 -0.39 5.02
N ARG A 370 -4.56 0.80 5.64
CA ARG A 370 -3.62 1.08 6.76
C ARG A 370 -3.89 0.20 7.98
N MET A 371 -5.16 -0.07 8.29
CA MET A 371 -5.56 -0.96 9.38
C MET A 371 -5.22 -2.43 9.11
N GLY A 372 -4.80 -2.77 7.89
CA GLY A 372 -4.48 -4.12 7.48
C GLY A 372 -5.71 -5.00 7.29
N LYS A 373 -6.86 -4.40 6.96
CA LYS A 373 -8.12 -5.13 6.67
C LYS A 373 -8.19 -5.61 5.23
N LEU A 374 -7.33 -5.12 4.36
CA LEU A 374 -7.34 -5.43 2.92
C LEU A 374 -6.09 -6.22 2.50
N LEU A 375 -6.29 -7.08 1.51
CA LEU A 375 -5.27 -7.67 0.65
C LEU A 375 -5.56 -7.18 -0.76
N ILE A 376 -4.70 -6.32 -1.31
CA ILE A 376 -4.88 -5.75 -2.65
C ILE A 376 -4.10 -6.61 -3.64
N ILE A 377 -4.76 -7.09 -4.69
CA ILE A 377 -4.16 -7.91 -5.74
C ILE A 377 -4.31 -7.17 -7.05
N LEU A 378 -3.22 -6.59 -7.53
CA LEU A 378 -3.13 -5.86 -8.79
C LEU A 378 -2.67 -6.82 -9.89
N ASP A 379 -3.60 -7.22 -10.76
CA ASP A 379 -3.34 -8.20 -11.81
C ASP A 379 -3.12 -7.54 -13.18
N GLY A 380 -2.09 -7.98 -13.90
CA GLY A 380 -1.84 -7.60 -15.30
C GLY A 380 -1.16 -6.24 -15.46
N PHE A 381 -0.14 -5.92 -14.67
CA PHE A 381 0.59 -4.65 -14.78
C PHE A 381 1.22 -4.43 -16.17
N ASP A 382 1.73 -5.51 -16.79
CA ASP A 382 2.30 -5.46 -18.13
C ASP A 382 1.24 -5.18 -19.22
N GLU A 383 -0.01 -5.61 -19.00
CA GLU A 383 -1.12 -5.44 -19.95
C GLU A 383 -1.64 -4.01 -19.99
N MET A 384 -1.61 -3.29 -18.87
CA MET A 384 -1.87 -1.85 -18.79
C MET A 384 -0.90 -1.04 -19.68
N SER A 385 0.25 -1.62 -20.02
CA SER A 385 1.40 -0.94 -20.56
C SER A 385 1.70 -1.24 -22.03
N ALA A 386 0.88 -2.08 -22.69
CA ALA A 386 1.15 -2.59 -24.04
C ALA A 386 1.20 -1.50 -25.13
N ARG A 387 0.68 -0.29 -24.85
CA ARG A 387 0.66 0.86 -25.78
C ARG A 387 1.32 2.12 -25.22
N ILE A 388 1.97 2.06 -24.05
CA ILE A 388 2.50 3.24 -23.35
C ILE A 388 4.04 3.20 -23.33
N ASP A 389 4.67 4.38 -23.32
CA ASP A 389 6.13 4.48 -23.31
C ASP A 389 6.74 4.01 -21.99
N LYS A 390 8.05 3.70 -21.98
CA LYS A 390 8.75 3.19 -20.78
C LYS A 390 8.64 4.13 -19.57
N GLN A 391 8.63 5.45 -19.79
CA GLN A 391 8.57 6.43 -18.71
C GLN A 391 7.19 6.41 -18.04
N GLN A 392 6.16 6.27 -18.84
CA GLN A 392 4.77 6.24 -18.45
C GLN A 392 4.44 4.92 -17.72
N LYS A 393 5.10 3.80 -18.05
CA LYS A 393 5.09 2.58 -17.21
C LYS A 393 5.68 2.82 -15.82
N ILE A 394 6.83 3.49 -15.77
CA ILE A 394 7.50 3.81 -14.50
C ILE A 394 6.62 4.72 -13.65
N ASN A 395 5.99 5.73 -14.26
CA ASN A 395 5.07 6.62 -13.56
C ASN A 395 3.87 5.84 -12.99
N ASN A 396 3.26 4.94 -13.78
CA ASN A 396 2.16 4.11 -13.29
C ASN A 396 2.60 3.18 -12.15
N PHE A 397 3.82 2.62 -12.22
CA PHE A 397 4.37 1.83 -11.13
C PHE A 397 4.48 2.67 -9.86
N TRP A 398 5.10 3.86 -9.93
CA TRP A 398 5.22 4.78 -8.79
C TRP A 398 3.87 5.20 -8.24
N GLU A 399 2.87 5.39 -9.10
CA GLU A 399 1.52 5.68 -8.67
C GLU A 399 0.97 4.53 -7.80
N LEU A 400 1.07 3.28 -8.27
CA LEU A 400 0.64 2.11 -7.50
C LEU A 400 1.43 1.91 -6.20
N THR A 401 2.68 2.37 -6.11
CA THR A 401 3.44 2.30 -4.85
C THR A 401 2.83 3.12 -3.72
N LYS A 402 1.96 4.10 -4.01
CA LYS A 402 1.23 4.85 -2.98
C LYS A 402 0.30 3.98 -2.12
N LEU A 403 -0.08 2.80 -2.61
CA LEU A 403 -0.85 1.80 -1.87
C LEU A 403 -0.04 1.07 -0.80
N VAL A 404 1.30 1.12 -0.92
CA VAL A 404 2.24 0.40 -0.08
C VAL A 404 2.56 1.27 1.14
N VAL A 405 1.64 1.24 2.11
CA VAL A 405 1.74 1.94 3.40
C VAL A 405 1.89 0.94 4.54
N PRO A 406 2.40 1.35 5.72
CA PRO A 406 2.47 0.46 6.89
C PRO A 406 1.13 -0.22 7.16
N GLY A 407 1.14 -1.54 7.28
CA GLY A 407 -0.06 -2.37 7.47
C GLY A 407 -0.70 -2.90 6.17
N ALA A 408 -0.35 -2.35 5.00
CA ALA A 408 -0.87 -2.82 3.71
C ALA A 408 -0.25 -4.17 3.30
N LYS A 409 -0.99 -4.91 2.46
CA LYS A 409 -0.50 -6.10 1.76
C LYS A 409 -0.95 -6.04 0.31
N VAL A 410 0.01 -5.85 -0.59
CA VAL A 410 -0.21 -5.66 -2.03
C VAL A 410 0.53 -6.74 -2.83
N ILE A 411 -0.20 -7.49 -3.65
CA ILE A 411 0.35 -8.40 -4.65
C ILE A 411 0.27 -7.70 -6.00
N LEU A 412 1.37 -7.69 -6.76
CA LEU A 412 1.42 -7.18 -8.14
C LEU A 412 1.82 -8.31 -9.09
N THR A 413 1.03 -8.60 -10.12
CA THR A 413 1.42 -9.55 -11.18
C THR A 413 1.96 -8.82 -12.41
N CYS A 414 3.06 -9.32 -12.97
CA CYS A 414 3.72 -8.73 -14.13
C CYS A 414 4.51 -9.79 -14.94
N ARG A 415 4.94 -9.43 -16.14
CA ARG A 415 5.97 -10.16 -16.91
C ARG A 415 7.38 -9.88 -16.41
#